data_AF-A0AAU7CCW8-F1
#
_entry.id   AF-A0AAU7CCW8-F1
#
_cell.length_a   1.000
_cell.length_b   1.000
_cell.length_c   1.000
_cell.angle_alpha   90.00
_cell.angle_beta   90.00
_cell.angle_gamma   90.00
#
_symmetry.space_group_name_H-M   'P 1'
#
loop_
_entity.id
_entity.type
_entity.pdbx_description
1 polymer ?
#
loop_
_entity_poly.entity_id
_entity_poly.type
_entity_poly.pdbx_seq_one_letter_code
_entity_poly.pdbx_strand_id
1 'polypeptide(L)'
;MTVRHVAFDFRDDEGRYVCEAAHQATLERLYGRRWALTVLNRVLVELERELIATSKGALFEKLKPSLAGGSKLGRYAEIGEQLGMTEMAVKQEAYRIRKRYRELVREEIGRTVSDPMLVDQEIADLFQSLSLSS
;
A
#
# COMPACT_ATOMS: atom_id res chain seq x y z
N MET A 1 -53.56 14.66 25.48
CA MET A 1 -52.36 14.29 24.71
C MET A 1 -51.22 15.09 25.31
N THR A 2 -50.44 14.50 26.21
CA THR A 2 -49.46 15.21 27.05
C THR A 2 -48.06 14.82 26.59
N VAL A 3 -47.40 15.70 25.84
CA VAL A 3 -46.00 15.52 25.46
C VAL A 3 -45.16 15.79 26.69
N ARG A 4 -44.52 14.74 27.21
CA ARG A 4 -43.55 14.81 28.31
C ARG A 4 -42.24 15.29 27.71
N HIS A 5 -41.83 16.52 27.99
CA HIS A 5 -40.49 16.99 27.69
C HIS A 5 -39.48 16.14 28.47
N VAL A 6 -38.68 15.36 27.75
CA VAL A 6 -37.48 14.72 28.30
C VAL A 6 -36.42 15.81 28.31
N ALA A 7 -36.07 16.29 29.51
CA ALA A 7 -34.89 17.11 29.71
C ALA A 7 -33.66 16.26 29.35
N PHE A 8 -33.04 16.56 28.23
CA PHE A 8 -31.75 15.99 27.86
C PHE A 8 -30.70 16.67 28.73
N ASP A 9 -30.37 16.04 29.86
CA ASP A 9 -29.32 16.49 30.76
C ASP A 9 -27.98 16.27 30.06
N PHE A 10 -27.44 17.32 29.44
CA PHE A 10 -26.08 17.35 28.93
C PHE A 10 -25.13 17.42 30.12
N ARG A 11 -24.87 16.27 30.75
CA ARG A 11 -23.77 16.10 31.69
C ARG A 11 -22.97 14.86 31.28
N ASP A 12 -21.71 15.15 30.97
CA ASP A 12 -20.61 14.27 30.54
C ASP A 12 -20.58 13.89 29.05
N ASP A 13 -20.13 14.85 28.24
CA ASP A 13 -19.95 14.75 26.78
C ASP A 13 -18.48 14.42 26.44
N GLU A 14 -17.51 15.09 27.06
CA GLU A 14 -16.12 15.08 26.60
C GLU A 14 -15.48 13.68 26.55
N GLY A 15 -15.76 12.80 27.52
CA GLY A 15 -15.19 11.44 27.56
C GLY A 15 -15.74 10.50 26.48
N ARG A 16 -16.99 10.67 26.05
CA ARG A 16 -17.60 9.85 24.99
C ARG A 16 -17.12 10.25 23.61
N TYR A 17 -16.97 11.55 23.35
CA TYR A 17 -16.48 12.05 22.06
C TYR A 17 -15.00 11.72 21.84
N VAL A 18 -14.17 11.76 22.90
CA VAL A 18 -12.76 11.35 22.80
C VAL A 18 -12.63 9.85 22.51
N CYS A 19 -13.43 9.00 23.17
CA CYS A 19 -13.46 7.56 22.90
C CYS A 19 -14.00 7.22 21.51
N GLU A 20 -15.05 7.91 21.05
CA GLU A 20 -15.65 7.72 19.72
C GLU A 20 -14.72 8.19 18.60
N ALA A 21 -14.05 9.34 18.75
CA ALA A 21 -13.05 9.84 17.81
C ALA A 21 -11.82 8.91 17.73
N ALA A 22 -11.33 8.41 18.86
CA ALA A 22 -10.23 7.44 18.89
C ALA A 22 -10.63 6.10 18.25
N HIS A 23 -11.88 5.65 18.46
CA HIS A 23 -12.41 4.46 17.82
C HIS A 23 -12.59 4.64 16.30
N GLN A 24 -13.14 5.76 15.83
CA GLN A 24 -13.24 6.09 14.41
C GLN A 24 -11.87 6.17 13.75
N ALA A 25 -10.90 6.86 14.36
CA ALA A 25 -9.53 6.93 13.84
C ALA A 25 -8.86 5.55 13.79
N THR A 26 -9.20 4.63 14.70
CA THR A 26 -8.70 3.25 14.68
C THR A 26 -9.37 2.43 13.58
N LEU A 27 -10.67 2.60 13.38
CA LEU A 27 -11.42 1.93 12.30
C LEU A 27 -10.96 2.41 10.93
N GLU A 28 -10.86 3.72 10.69
CA GLU A 28 -10.36 4.30 9.44
C GLU A 28 -8.95 3.82 9.12
N ARG A 29 -8.07 3.69 10.13
CA ARG A 29 -6.74 3.12 9.95
C ARG A 29 -6.76 1.64 9.59
N LEU A 30 -7.57 0.82 10.26
CA LEU A 30 -7.67 -0.61 9.97
C LEU A 30 -8.29 -0.88 8.60
N TYR A 31 -9.34 -0.13 8.24
CA TYR A 31 -9.95 -0.18 6.92
C TYR A 31 -8.98 0.32 5.84
N GLY A 32 -8.32 1.46 6.06
CA GLY A 32 -7.30 2.01 5.17
C GLY A 32 -6.12 1.07 4.96
N ARG A 33 -5.63 0.42 6.03
CA ARG A 33 -4.55 -0.58 5.94
C ARG A 33 -4.98 -1.83 5.16
N ARG A 34 -6.17 -2.37 5.44
CA ARG A 34 -6.66 -3.57 4.72
C ARG A 34 -6.88 -3.26 3.23
N TRP A 35 -7.38 -2.06 2.94
CA TRP A 35 -7.50 -1.56 1.58
C TRP A 35 -6.13 -1.40 0.92
N ALA A 36 -5.17 -0.75 1.60
CA ALA A 36 -3.79 -0.58 1.12
C ALA A 36 -3.14 -1.93 0.76
N LEU A 37 -3.22 -2.93 1.64
CA LEU A 37 -2.71 -4.28 1.36
C LEU A 37 -3.40 -4.94 0.17
N THR A 38 -4.70 -4.69 -0.01
CA THR A 38 -5.46 -5.22 -1.16
C THR A 38 -4.97 -4.59 -2.46
N VAL A 39 -4.78 -3.27 -2.49
CA VAL A 39 -4.24 -2.53 -3.64
C VAL A 39 -2.84 -3.05 -3.98
N LEU A 40 -1.95 -3.13 -3.00
CA LEU A 40 -0.57 -3.59 -3.22
C LEU A 40 -0.52 -5.05 -3.71
N ASN A 41 -1.37 -5.94 -3.17
CA ASN A 41 -1.44 -7.33 -3.63
C ASN A 41 -1.90 -7.44 -5.09
N ARG A 42 -2.91 -6.66 -5.51
CA ARG A 42 -3.36 -6.65 -6.91
C ARG A 42 -2.25 -6.17 -7.84
N VAL A 43 -1.57 -5.11 -7.46
CA VAL A 43 -0.44 -4.57 -8.23
C VAL A 43 0.70 -5.58 -8.34
N LEU A 44 1.03 -6.29 -7.25
CA LEU A 44 2.06 -7.33 -7.28
C LEU A 44 1.69 -8.48 -8.20
N VAL A 45 0.42 -8.94 -8.18
CA VAL A 45 -0.06 -10.01 -9.08
C VAL A 45 0.03 -9.58 -10.54
N GLU A 46 -0.34 -8.34 -10.86
CA GLU A 46 -0.27 -7.84 -12.23
C GLU A 46 1.18 -7.68 -12.71
N LEU A 47 2.05 -7.12 -11.86
CA LEU A 47 3.48 -7.01 -12.15
C LEU A 47 4.13 -8.38 -12.38
N GLU A 48 3.77 -9.38 -11.57
CA GLU A 48 4.23 -10.76 -11.74
C GLU A 48 3.83 -11.33 -13.11
N ARG A 49 2.58 -11.11 -13.54
CA ARG A 49 2.09 -11.53 -14.86
C ARG A 49 2.86 -10.88 -16.00
N GLU A 50 3.08 -9.57 -15.95
CA GLU A 50 3.86 -8.82 -16.96
C GLU A 50 5.29 -9.35 -17.07
N LEU A 51 5.91 -9.68 -15.93
CA LEU A 51 7.29 -10.17 -15.90
C LEU A 51 7.40 -11.64 -16.33
N ILE A 52 6.43 -12.49 -16.01
CA ILE A 52 6.36 -13.85 -16.54
C ILE A 52 6.23 -13.83 -18.07
N ALA A 53 5.35 -12.97 -18.61
CA ALA A 53 5.16 -12.83 -20.06
C ALA A 53 6.43 -12.38 -20.81
N THR A 54 7.38 -11.76 -20.11
CA THR A 54 8.67 -11.30 -20.67
C THR A 54 9.85 -12.16 -20.24
N SER A 55 9.62 -13.37 -19.73
CA SER A 55 10.64 -14.31 -19.24
C SER A 55 11.49 -13.79 -18.07
N LYS A 56 10.93 -12.85 -17.29
CA LYS A 56 11.56 -12.21 -16.12
C LYS A 56 10.97 -12.69 -14.78
N GLY A 57 10.15 -13.74 -14.76
CA GLY A 57 9.54 -14.28 -13.54
C GLY A 57 10.55 -14.68 -12.46
N ALA A 58 11.66 -15.34 -12.83
CA ALA A 58 12.71 -15.71 -11.88
C ALA A 58 13.40 -14.50 -11.24
N LEU A 59 13.56 -13.41 -12.01
CA LEU A 59 14.10 -12.14 -11.50
C LEU A 59 13.10 -11.45 -10.57
N PHE A 60 11.81 -11.48 -10.91
CA PHE A 60 10.75 -10.96 -10.05
C PHE A 60 10.77 -11.63 -8.68
N GLU A 61 10.80 -12.96 -8.61
CA GLU A 61 10.81 -13.70 -7.35
C GLU A 61 11.99 -13.30 -6.44
N LYS A 62 13.17 -13.06 -7.02
CA LYS A 62 14.35 -12.60 -6.27
C LYS A 62 14.23 -11.15 -5.80
N LEU A 63 13.51 -10.30 -6.52
CA LEU A 63 13.37 -8.87 -6.22
C LEU A 63 12.12 -8.54 -5.40
N LYS A 64 11.11 -9.41 -5.38
CA LYS A 64 9.81 -9.25 -4.69
C LYS A 64 9.95 -8.79 -3.24
N PRO A 65 10.88 -9.31 -2.41
CA PRO A 65 11.07 -8.83 -1.03
C PRO A 65 11.43 -7.34 -0.96
N SER A 66 12.18 -6.82 -1.94
CA SER A 66 12.58 -5.41 -2.00
C SER A 66 11.47 -4.46 -2.48
N LEU A 67 10.40 -4.99 -3.08
CA LEU A 67 9.25 -4.21 -3.54
C LEU A 67 8.22 -3.97 -2.42
N ALA A 68 8.12 -4.90 -1.47
CA ALA A 68 7.15 -4.88 -0.36
C ALA A 68 7.69 -4.23 0.93
N GLY A 69 8.66 -3.31 0.82
CA GLY A 69 9.25 -2.61 1.98
C GLY A 69 10.28 -3.42 2.77
N GLY A 70 10.70 -4.60 2.27
CA GLY A 70 11.73 -5.42 2.89
C GLY A 70 13.13 -4.86 2.70
N SER A 71 13.80 -4.55 3.81
CA SER A 71 15.25 -4.44 3.88
C SER A 71 15.85 -5.84 3.77
N LYS A 72 16.26 -6.20 2.54
CA LYS A 72 17.44 -7.02 2.22
C LYS A 72 17.36 -7.40 0.75
N LEU A 73 18.03 -6.59 -0.06
CA LEU A 73 18.56 -7.10 -1.31
C LEU A 73 19.60 -8.17 -0.96
N GLY A 74 19.44 -9.39 -1.48
CA GLY A 74 20.62 -10.18 -1.80
C GLY A 74 21.55 -9.32 -2.66
N ARG A 75 22.87 -9.46 -2.51
CA ARG A 75 23.80 -8.64 -3.30
C ARG A 75 23.41 -8.85 -4.76
N TYR A 76 23.11 -7.80 -5.54
CA TYR A 76 22.67 -7.95 -6.93
C TYR A 76 23.60 -8.85 -7.77
N ALA A 77 24.86 -8.94 -7.35
CA ALA A 77 25.83 -9.91 -7.85
C ALA A 77 25.38 -11.37 -7.70
N GLU A 78 24.92 -11.80 -6.51
CA GLU A 78 24.42 -13.15 -6.24
C GLU A 78 23.16 -13.46 -7.07
N ILE A 79 22.26 -12.48 -7.21
CA ILE A 79 21.08 -12.61 -8.09
C ILE A 79 21.55 -12.78 -9.55
N GLY A 80 22.57 -12.02 -9.95
CA GLY A 80 23.18 -12.11 -11.26
C GLY A 80 23.76 -13.49 -11.53
N GLU A 81 24.57 -14.02 -10.62
CA GLU A 81 25.16 -15.36 -10.70
C GLU A 81 24.08 -16.45 -10.85
N GLN A 82 23.01 -16.38 -10.06
CA GLN A 82 21.92 -17.37 -10.10
C GLN A 82 21.11 -17.32 -11.40
N LEU A 83 21.07 -16.18 -12.09
CA LEU A 83 20.24 -15.95 -13.28
C LEU A 83 21.06 -15.80 -14.57
N GLY A 84 22.38 -15.96 -14.52
CA GLY A 84 23.26 -15.74 -15.68
C GLY A 84 23.31 -14.28 -16.15
N MET A 85 23.10 -13.33 -15.24
CA MET A 85 23.09 -11.89 -15.50
C MET A 85 24.28 -11.20 -14.84
N THR A 86 24.74 -10.09 -15.42
CA THR A 86 25.71 -9.22 -14.72
C THR A 86 25.01 -8.46 -13.59
N GLU A 87 25.77 -8.11 -12.53
CA GLU A 87 25.24 -7.26 -11.45
C GLU A 87 24.61 -5.95 -12.00
N MET A 88 25.23 -5.36 -13.02
CA MET A 88 24.71 -4.16 -13.68
C MET A 88 23.37 -4.41 -14.37
N ALA A 89 23.21 -5.53 -15.07
CA ALA A 89 21.95 -5.89 -15.71
C ALA A 89 20.84 -6.09 -14.67
N VAL A 90 21.15 -6.73 -13.53
CA VAL A 90 20.20 -6.89 -12.42
C VAL A 90 19.80 -5.53 -11.84
N LYS A 91 20.75 -4.59 -11.64
CA LYS A 91 20.45 -3.23 -11.16
C LYS A 91 19.49 -2.48 -12.09
N GLN A 92 19.74 -2.56 -13.40
CA GLN A 92 18.90 -1.89 -14.40
C GLN A 92 17.49 -2.48 -14.45
N GLU A 93 17.36 -3.80 -14.42
CA GLU A 93 16.05 -4.45 -14.37
C GLU A 93 15.32 -4.15 -13.05
N ALA A 94 16.02 -4.16 -11.91
CA ALA A 94 15.43 -3.82 -10.63
C ALA A 94 14.94 -2.36 -10.58
N TYR A 95 15.61 -1.44 -11.30
CA TYR A 95 15.12 -0.08 -11.48
C TYR A 95 13.84 -0.05 -12.32
N ARG A 96 13.82 -0.74 -13.47
CA ARG A 96 12.65 -0.83 -14.37
C ARG A 96 11.44 -1.44 -13.66
N ILE A 97 11.63 -2.55 -12.96
CA ILE A 97 10.57 -3.24 -12.21
C ILE A 97 10.00 -2.33 -11.12
N ARG A 98 10.84 -1.62 -10.36
CA ARG A 98 10.37 -0.66 -9.34
C ARG A 98 9.64 0.52 -9.93
N LYS A 99 10.05 0.99 -11.10
CA LYS A 99 9.34 2.06 -11.82
C LYS A 99 7.96 1.57 -12.23
N ARG A 100 7.86 0.40 -12.87
CA ARG A 100 6.59 -0.19 -13.30
C ARG A 100 5.65 -0.49 -12.13
N TYR A 101 6.19 -1.00 -11.02
CA TYR A 101 5.44 -1.18 -9.78
C TYR A 101 4.75 0.12 -9.31
N ARG A 102 5.48 1.24 -9.28
CA ARG A 102 4.90 2.54 -8.89
C ARG A 102 3.84 3.04 -9.88
N GLU A 103 4.04 2.80 -11.16
CA GLU A 103 3.05 3.14 -12.20
C GLU A 103 1.76 2.33 -12.00
N LEU A 104 1.86 1.02 -11.78
CA LEU A 104 0.71 0.16 -11.49
C LEU A 104 -0.03 0.55 -10.20
N VAL A 105 0.69 0.94 -9.14
CA VAL A 105 0.06 1.49 -7.92
C VAL A 105 -0.74 2.74 -8.25
N ARG A 106 -0.16 3.66 -9.04
CA ARG A 106 -0.84 4.89 -9.45
C ARG A 106 -2.06 4.60 -10.32
N GLU A 107 -1.96 3.65 -11.24
CA GLU A 107 -3.07 3.20 -12.09
C GLU A 107 -4.22 2.60 -11.26
N GLU A 108 -3.91 1.70 -10.30
CA GLU A 108 -4.93 1.07 -9.45
C GLU A 108 -5.63 2.09 -8.55
N ILE A 109 -4.89 3.01 -7.93
CA ILE A 109 -5.47 4.09 -7.12
C ILE A 109 -6.29 5.04 -8.01
N GLY A 110 -5.78 5.39 -9.18
CA GLY A 110 -6.47 6.20 -10.19
C GLY A 110 -7.83 5.63 -10.60
N ARG A 111 -8.01 4.31 -10.58
CA ARG A 111 -9.31 3.66 -10.85
C ARG A 111 -10.28 3.76 -9.67
N THR A 112 -9.78 3.97 -8.46
CA THR A 112 -10.59 4.02 -7.23
C THR A 112 -10.96 5.43 -6.80
N VAL A 113 -10.19 6.43 -7.22
CA VAL A 113 -10.44 7.83 -6.86
C VAL A 113 -11.40 8.49 -7.85
N SER A 114 -12.32 9.29 -7.33
CA SER A 114 -13.26 10.07 -8.14
C SER A 114 -12.60 11.29 -8.80
N ASP A 115 -11.51 11.79 -8.22
CA ASP A 115 -10.73 12.93 -8.73
C ASP A 115 -9.28 12.50 -9.00
N PRO A 116 -8.82 12.53 -10.26
CA PRO A 116 -7.43 12.24 -10.62
C PRO A 116 -6.38 13.12 -9.92
N MET A 117 -6.75 14.32 -9.46
CA MET A 117 -5.84 15.20 -8.73
C MET A 117 -5.48 14.67 -7.33
N LEU A 118 -6.28 13.76 -6.78
CA LEU A 118 -6.07 13.18 -5.45
C LEU A 118 -5.13 11.98 -5.46
N VAL A 119 -4.78 11.44 -6.61
CA VAL A 119 -3.99 10.19 -6.72
C VAL A 119 -2.69 10.27 -5.91
N ASP A 120 -1.98 11.39 -5.96
CA ASP A 120 -0.70 11.54 -5.27
C ASP A 120 -0.87 11.63 -3.75
N GLN A 121 -1.94 12.28 -3.29
CA GLN A 121 -2.32 12.34 -1.88
C GLN A 121 -2.72 10.95 -1.37
N GLU A 122 -3.55 10.24 -2.13
CA GLU A 122 -4.01 8.89 -1.79
C GLU A 122 -2.86 7.87 -1.75
N ILE A 123 -1.84 8.03 -2.63
CA ILE A 123 -0.60 7.26 -2.54
C ILE A 123 0.14 7.55 -1.23
N ALA A 124 0.25 8.82 -0.84
CA ALA A 124 0.92 9.21 0.40
C ALA A 124 0.18 8.63 1.62
N ASP A 125 -1.14 8.75 1.65
CA ASP A 125 -2.00 8.23 2.71
C ASP A 125 -1.95 6.70 2.78
N LEU A 126 -1.92 6.03 1.62
CA LEU A 126 -1.71 4.58 1.53
C LEU A 126 -0.41 4.17 2.22
N PHE A 127 0.72 4.81 1.89
CA PHE A 127 2.01 4.46 2.50
C PHE A 127 2.11 4.85 3.98
N GLN A 128 1.46 5.95 4.38
CA GLN A 128 1.37 6.36 5.78
C GLN A 128 0.59 5.33 6.62
N SER A 129 -0.50 4.78 6.09
CA SER A 129 -1.29 3.74 6.76
C SER A 129 -0.48 2.46 7.03
N LEU A 130 0.57 2.21 6.25
CA LEU A 130 1.46 1.05 6.39
C LEU A 130 2.63 1.30 7.36
N SER A 131 3.05 2.55 7.58
CA SER A 131 4.20 2.89 8.44
C SER A 131 3.84 3.08 9.91
N LEU A 132 2.63 3.54 10.22
CA LEU A 132 2.16 3.86 11.58
C LEU A 132 1.82 2.62 12.45
N SER A 133 2.40 1.46 12.15
CA SER A 133 2.13 0.19 12.85
C SER A 133 3.39 -0.52 13.35
N SER A 134 4.45 0.25 13.62
CA SER A 134 5.67 -0.25 14.30
C SER A 134 5.63 0.07 15.78
#